data_AF-S9VU60-F1
#
_entry.id   AF-S9VU60-F1
#
_cell.length_a   1.000
_cell.length_b   1.000
_cell.length_c   1.000
_cell.angle_alpha   90.00
_cell.angle_beta   90.00
_cell.angle_gamma   90.00
#
_symmetry.space_group_name_H-M   'P 1'
#
loop_
_entity.id
_entity.type
_entity.pdbx_description
1 polymer ?
#
loop_
_entity_poly.entity_id
_entity_poly.type
_entity_poly.pdbx_seq_one_letter_code
_entity_poly.pdbx_strand_id
1 'polypeptide(L)'
;MNNHQLEWFNIFYNCNEDPKHQLKTVRNRLASGKHIQQAAGAAGLFTEFLPAQLEASVSQQPYSPLSWQILANSVAGDSPLEDEAWSYLTKFPPKLPLPVTSAQCSAFEISVWYLILNSKQRLHQLCTSPAGLYLLDILVDQDRHPDWQRESILFRIVSHILSNGYAEVLIKRAALLGFRSIYFVVDAMTREPFGAVDLSLFPTLYLIIRLIAKQLHERISFMDKSNISEADLTIITYLSESYKLAVSLLFTQYERLTLSQNDPTQRIDIPYAFKRYAHDSSLATKEVLLLLCILDQQVPRKTLVQKTPIPSGSFSDFCEAVGGVKRECVHFITFASHMYPATQDIVRNADGLSVILSQCNIDDLNPYLREVSVFCIRHLLQNNPENQAYVANLNAVGVSKSEVLEKAGYDSQIDNDGKVKLVSKKSS
;
A
#
# COMPACT_ATOMS: atom_id res chain seq x y z
N MET A 1 40.31 0.08 -34.13
CA MET A 1 38.94 -0.44 -33.96
C MET A 1 38.87 -1.81 -34.62
N ASN A 2 38.28 -2.81 -33.95
CA ASN A 2 37.95 -4.07 -34.61
C ASN A 2 36.78 -3.87 -35.59
N ASN A 3 36.52 -4.84 -36.49
CA ASN A 3 35.46 -4.70 -37.52
C ASN A 3 34.09 -4.37 -36.91
N HIS A 4 33.75 -4.98 -35.78
CA HIS A 4 32.47 -4.72 -35.10
C HIS A 4 32.37 -3.31 -34.49
N GLN A 5 33.46 -2.77 -33.94
CA GLN A 5 33.50 -1.38 -33.46
C GLN A 5 33.35 -0.39 -34.62
N LEU A 6 33.98 -0.68 -35.77
CA LEU A 6 33.85 0.17 -36.96
C LEU A 6 32.42 0.14 -37.53
N GLU A 7 31.80 -1.04 -37.53
CA GLU A 7 30.38 -1.18 -37.87
C GLU A 7 29.48 -0.35 -36.94
N TRP A 8 29.68 -0.45 -35.62
CA TRP A 8 28.90 0.33 -34.65
C TRP A 8 29.11 1.83 -34.79
N PHE A 9 30.35 2.27 -35.00
CA PHE A 9 30.65 3.68 -35.28
C PHE A 9 29.92 4.16 -36.53
N ASN A 10 29.92 3.37 -37.61
CA ASN A 10 29.16 3.72 -38.81
C ASN A 10 27.65 3.75 -38.56
N ILE A 11 27.11 2.81 -37.76
CA ILE A 11 25.70 2.81 -37.38
C ILE A 11 25.34 4.03 -36.55
N PHE A 12 26.19 4.48 -35.63
CA PHE A 12 25.89 5.62 -34.75
C PHE A 12 26.06 6.98 -35.45
N TYR A 13 27.10 7.15 -36.27
CA TYR A 13 27.51 8.47 -36.76
C TYR A 13 27.44 8.66 -38.27
N ASN A 14 27.48 7.59 -39.07
CA ASN A 14 27.55 7.65 -40.54
C ASN A 14 26.35 6.95 -41.22
N CYS A 15 25.23 6.80 -40.51
CA CYS A 15 24.06 6.09 -41.00
C CYS A 15 23.19 7.03 -41.87
N ASN A 16 23.01 6.67 -43.15
CA ASN A 16 22.10 7.37 -44.06
C ASN A 16 20.66 6.81 -44.03
N GLU A 17 20.37 5.88 -43.11
CA GLU A 17 19.04 5.26 -42.98
C GLU A 17 18.06 6.19 -42.25
N ASP A 18 16.77 5.94 -42.44
CA ASP A 18 15.71 6.59 -41.65
C ASP A 18 15.95 6.37 -40.13
N PRO A 19 15.80 7.40 -39.27
CA PRO A 19 16.10 7.29 -37.83
C PRO A 19 15.39 6.14 -37.13
N LYS A 20 14.16 5.80 -37.55
CA LYS A 20 13.42 4.66 -36.98
C LYS A 20 14.06 3.34 -37.35
N HIS A 21 14.57 3.23 -38.58
CA HIS A 21 15.26 2.03 -39.05
C HIS A 21 16.61 1.85 -38.33
N GLN A 22 17.38 2.94 -38.19
CA GLN A 22 18.63 2.96 -37.41
C GLN A 22 18.40 2.43 -35.98
N LEU A 23 17.41 2.98 -35.26
CA LEU A 23 17.10 2.52 -33.89
C LEU A 23 16.68 1.04 -33.84
N LYS A 24 15.92 0.54 -34.82
CA LYS A 24 15.57 -0.89 -34.91
C LYS A 24 16.82 -1.75 -35.13
N THR A 25 17.73 -1.31 -35.99
CA THR A 25 19.01 -1.99 -36.26
C THR A 25 19.85 -2.09 -35.00
N VAL A 26 20.03 -0.98 -34.27
CA VAL A 26 20.75 -0.95 -32.99
C VAL A 26 20.11 -1.91 -31.98
N ARG A 27 18.80 -1.78 -31.76
CA ARG A 27 18.05 -2.63 -30.82
C ARG A 27 18.22 -4.12 -31.12
N ASN A 28 18.04 -4.52 -32.38
CA ASN A 28 18.11 -5.93 -32.78
C ASN A 28 19.53 -6.50 -32.66
N ARG A 29 20.56 -5.71 -33.01
CA ARG A 29 21.96 -6.13 -32.88
C ARG A 29 22.36 -6.33 -31.41
N LEU A 30 21.93 -5.46 -30.51
CA LEU A 30 22.22 -5.63 -29.07
C LEU A 30 21.66 -6.93 -28.48
N ALA A 31 20.57 -7.46 -29.04
CA ALA A 31 20.01 -8.74 -28.64
C ALA A 31 20.86 -9.96 -29.06
N SER A 32 21.90 -9.76 -29.89
CA SER A 32 22.72 -10.86 -30.43
C SER A 32 23.82 -11.36 -29.49
N GLY A 33 24.04 -10.71 -28.33
CA GLY A 33 24.89 -11.23 -27.24
C GLY A 33 26.09 -10.35 -26.85
N LYS A 34 26.85 -10.83 -25.86
CA LYS A 34 27.85 -10.06 -25.10
C LYS A 34 28.93 -9.38 -25.96
N HIS A 35 29.50 -10.08 -26.93
CA HIS A 35 30.55 -9.52 -27.79
C HIS A 35 30.04 -8.31 -28.59
N ILE A 36 28.79 -8.37 -29.04
CA ILE A 36 28.15 -7.28 -29.79
C ILE A 36 27.83 -6.09 -28.88
N GLN A 37 27.36 -6.36 -27.65
CA GLN A 37 27.17 -5.33 -26.63
C GLN A 37 28.49 -4.62 -26.31
N GLN A 38 29.59 -5.37 -26.07
CA GLN A 38 30.91 -4.78 -25.79
C GLN A 38 31.40 -3.89 -26.94
N ALA A 39 31.23 -4.32 -28.19
CA ALA A 39 31.59 -3.51 -29.35
C ALA A 39 30.75 -2.23 -29.46
N ALA A 40 29.47 -2.28 -29.09
CA ALA A 40 28.59 -1.11 -29.05
C ALA A 40 29.03 -0.09 -27.98
N GLY A 41 29.35 -0.56 -26.77
CA GLY A 41 29.89 0.30 -25.70
C GLY A 41 31.19 0.98 -26.11
N ALA A 42 32.13 0.21 -26.68
CA ALA A 42 33.39 0.75 -27.19
C ALA A 42 33.23 1.76 -28.34
N ALA A 43 32.08 1.78 -29.02
CA ALA A 43 31.74 2.76 -30.05
C ALA A 43 30.96 3.98 -29.50
N GLY A 44 30.74 4.05 -28.18
CA GLY A 44 30.13 5.20 -27.51
C GLY A 44 28.62 5.10 -27.30
N LEU A 45 28.09 3.88 -27.07
CA LEU A 45 26.64 3.68 -26.88
C LEU A 45 26.06 4.59 -25.79
N PHE A 46 26.66 4.65 -24.60
CA PHE A 46 26.14 5.47 -23.48
C PHE A 46 26.78 6.85 -23.37
N THR A 47 27.90 7.10 -24.04
CA THR A 47 28.58 8.40 -24.01
C THR A 47 28.02 9.38 -25.03
N GLU A 48 27.62 8.87 -26.20
CA GLU A 48 27.32 9.71 -27.37
C GLU A 48 25.96 9.36 -28.00
N PHE A 49 25.67 8.07 -28.24
CA PHE A 49 24.49 7.67 -29.00
C PHE A 49 23.19 7.71 -28.18
N LEU A 50 23.05 6.82 -27.19
CA LEU A 50 21.81 6.61 -26.44
C LEU A 50 21.31 7.86 -25.68
N PRO A 51 22.17 8.69 -25.05
CA PRO A 51 21.73 9.94 -24.43
C PRO A 51 20.98 10.84 -25.41
N ALA A 52 21.51 11.03 -26.63
CA ALA A 52 20.87 11.85 -27.65
C ALA A 52 19.52 11.27 -28.12
N GLN A 53 19.37 9.94 -28.10
CA GLN A 53 18.12 9.27 -28.49
C GLN A 53 17.02 9.30 -27.42
N LEU A 54 17.38 9.58 -26.16
CA LEU A 54 16.44 9.71 -25.05
C LEU A 54 16.04 11.19 -24.80
N GLU A 55 16.76 12.17 -25.33
CA GLU A 55 16.38 13.58 -25.22
C GLU A 55 15.24 13.95 -26.20
N ALA A 56 14.14 14.49 -25.66
CA ALA A 56 12.91 14.80 -26.42
C ALA A 56 13.07 15.91 -27.47
N SER A 57 14.07 16.79 -27.33
CA SER A 57 14.35 17.89 -28.27
C SER A 57 15.00 17.41 -29.58
N VAL A 58 15.56 16.20 -29.60
CA VAL A 58 16.30 15.64 -30.74
C VAL A 58 15.59 14.42 -31.33
N SER A 59 14.73 13.75 -30.56
CA SER A 59 13.96 12.60 -31.03
C SER A 59 12.81 13.01 -31.95
N GLN A 60 12.85 12.56 -33.21
CA GLN A 60 11.72 12.69 -34.15
C GLN A 60 10.52 11.80 -33.77
N GLN A 61 10.64 10.94 -32.74
CA GLN A 61 9.60 10.01 -32.27
C GLN A 61 9.58 9.91 -30.73
N PRO A 62 9.10 10.94 -30.01
CA PRO A 62 9.22 11.03 -28.54
C PRO A 62 8.51 9.90 -27.77
N TYR A 63 7.51 9.27 -28.36
CA TYR A 63 6.76 8.14 -27.77
C TYR A 63 7.23 6.76 -28.24
N SER A 64 8.30 6.70 -29.05
CA SER A 64 8.86 5.43 -29.52
C SER A 64 9.43 4.63 -28.33
N PRO A 65 9.16 3.32 -28.24
CA PRO A 65 9.79 2.47 -27.23
C PRO A 65 11.23 2.09 -27.61
N LEU A 66 11.70 2.41 -28.81
CA LEU A 66 12.95 1.87 -29.34
C LEU A 66 14.18 2.27 -28.50
N SER A 67 14.32 3.53 -28.09
CA SER A 67 15.44 3.97 -27.26
C SER A 67 15.48 3.26 -25.90
N TRP A 68 14.31 3.05 -25.28
CA TRP A 68 14.18 2.29 -24.04
C TRP A 68 14.47 0.80 -24.24
N GLN A 69 14.04 0.21 -25.37
CA GLN A 69 14.37 -1.17 -25.74
C GLN A 69 15.87 -1.36 -26.04
N ILE A 70 16.54 -0.34 -26.58
CA ILE A 70 18.00 -0.33 -26.76
C ILE A 70 18.68 -0.39 -25.39
N LEU A 71 18.26 0.44 -24.43
CA LEU A 71 18.73 0.37 -23.05
C LEU A 71 18.53 -1.04 -22.47
N ALA A 72 17.32 -1.60 -22.55
CA ALA A 72 17.02 -2.93 -22.04
C ALA A 72 17.91 -4.01 -22.65
N ASN A 73 18.04 -4.04 -23.98
CA ASN A 73 18.88 -5.03 -24.67
C ASN A 73 20.39 -4.82 -24.41
N SER A 74 20.82 -3.59 -24.09
CA SER A 74 22.21 -3.30 -23.79
C SER A 74 22.65 -3.88 -22.44
N VAL A 75 21.73 -4.11 -21.51
CA VAL A 75 22.01 -4.65 -20.17
C VAL A 75 21.45 -6.06 -19.95
N ALA A 76 20.78 -6.64 -20.95
CA ALA A 76 20.18 -7.96 -20.83
C ALA A 76 21.24 -9.06 -20.66
N GLY A 77 20.96 -10.00 -19.75
CA GLY A 77 21.87 -11.10 -19.39
C GLY A 77 22.95 -10.64 -18.41
N ASP A 78 24.16 -11.17 -18.57
CA ASP A 78 25.38 -10.69 -17.89
C ASP A 78 26.13 -9.76 -18.87
N SER A 79 25.61 -8.56 -19.08
CA SER A 79 26.14 -7.65 -20.10
C SER A 79 27.43 -6.97 -19.61
N PRO A 80 28.46 -6.82 -20.48
CA PRO A 80 29.65 -6.05 -20.12
C PRO A 80 29.39 -4.54 -19.99
N LEU A 81 28.18 -4.06 -20.34
CA LEU A 81 27.83 -2.64 -20.30
C LEU A 81 27.09 -2.22 -19.02
N GLU A 82 26.88 -3.13 -18.08
CA GLU A 82 26.10 -2.90 -16.87
C GLU A 82 26.59 -1.69 -16.04
N ASP A 83 27.89 -1.53 -15.87
CA ASP A 83 28.47 -0.42 -15.10
C ASP A 83 28.29 0.92 -15.83
N GLU A 84 28.49 0.93 -17.16
CA GLU A 84 28.31 2.12 -17.99
C GLU A 84 26.84 2.56 -18.00
N ALA A 85 25.93 1.59 -18.16
CA ALA A 85 24.49 1.80 -18.11
C ALA A 85 24.03 2.32 -16.74
N TRP A 86 24.53 1.74 -15.65
CA TRP A 86 24.21 2.20 -14.30
C TRP A 86 24.74 3.61 -14.04
N SER A 87 25.97 3.91 -14.46
CA SER A 87 26.55 5.25 -14.37
C SER A 87 25.74 6.28 -15.18
N TYR A 88 25.20 5.88 -16.33
CA TYR A 88 24.33 6.74 -17.13
C TYR A 88 23.00 7.02 -16.40
N LEU A 89 22.32 5.97 -15.92
CA LEU A 89 21.02 6.08 -15.24
C LEU A 89 21.09 6.82 -13.90
N THR A 90 22.22 6.72 -13.19
CA THR A 90 22.41 7.34 -11.87
C THR A 90 23.14 8.68 -11.91
N LYS A 91 23.34 9.26 -13.09
CA LYS A 91 23.90 10.61 -13.24
C LYS A 91 22.95 11.64 -12.61
N PHE A 92 23.47 12.45 -11.67
CA PHE A 92 22.70 13.46 -10.95
C PHE A 92 23.11 14.90 -11.35
N PRO A 93 22.16 15.84 -11.55
CA PRO A 93 20.70 15.66 -11.53
C PRO A 93 20.23 14.72 -12.65
N PRO A 94 19.12 13.97 -12.43
CA PRO A 94 18.64 13.00 -13.40
C PRO A 94 18.30 13.71 -14.72
N LYS A 95 18.85 13.18 -15.82
CA LYS A 95 18.57 13.64 -17.19
C LYS A 95 17.70 12.67 -17.98
N LEU A 96 17.35 11.54 -17.38
CA LEU A 96 16.52 10.53 -18.01
C LEU A 96 15.09 11.06 -18.17
N PRO A 97 14.50 11.03 -19.38
CA PRO A 97 13.08 11.34 -19.55
C PRO A 97 12.23 10.32 -18.78
N LEU A 98 11.03 10.73 -18.36
CA LEU A 98 10.06 9.78 -17.81
C LEU A 98 9.54 8.87 -18.94
N PRO A 99 9.48 7.54 -18.75
CA PRO A 99 8.76 6.68 -19.68
C PRO A 99 7.27 7.02 -19.62
N VAL A 100 6.61 7.11 -20.76
CA VAL A 100 5.21 7.61 -20.88
C VAL A 100 4.26 6.60 -21.51
N THR A 101 4.80 5.53 -22.13
CA THR A 101 3.99 4.43 -22.67
C THR A 101 4.31 3.13 -21.96
N SER A 102 3.34 2.21 -21.87
CA SER A 102 3.54 0.88 -21.26
C SER A 102 4.79 0.18 -21.81
N ALA A 103 5.04 0.23 -23.12
CA ALA A 103 6.23 -0.39 -23.72
C ALA A 103 7.56 0.27 -23.31
N GLN A 104 7.57 1.58 -23.05
CA GLN A 104 8.74 2.27 -22.50
C GLN A 104 8.97 1.86 -21.05
N CYS A 105 7.90 1.81 -20.26
CA CYS A 105 8.00 1.43 -18.87
C CYS A 105 8.45 -0.02 -18.69
N SER A 106 7.91 -0.99 -19.46
CA SER A 106 8.38 -2.39 -19.42
C SER A 106 9.86 -2.51 -19.79
N ALA A 107 10.33 -1.77 -20.80
CA ALA A 107 11.74 -1.76 -21.17
C ALA A 107 12.62 -1.14 -20.06
N PHE A 108 12.16 -0.09 -19.39
CA PHE A 108 12.84 0.48 -18.23
C PHE A 108 12.92 -0.51 -17.07
N GLU A 109 11.82 -1.19 -16.74
CA GLU A 109 11.79 -2.23 -15.70
C GLU A 109 12.77 -3.37 -16.00
N ILE A 110 12.76 -3.90 -17.23
CA ILE A 110 13.72 -4.93 -17.66
C ILE A 110 15.16 -4.44 -17.45
N SER A 111 15.43 -3.19 -17.83
CA SER A 111 16.75 -2.58 -17.67
C SER A 111 17.18 -2.55 -16.21
N VAL A 112 16.33 -2.02 -15.32
CA VAL A 112 16.64 -1.94 -13.89
C VAL A 112 16.77 -3.32 -13.26
N TRP A 113 15.90 -4.28 -13.63
CA TRP A 113 15.95 -5.65 -13.13
C TRP A 113 17.33 -6.29 -13.38
N TYR A 114 17.80 -6.30 -14.63
CA TYR A 114 19.13 -6.85 -14.94
C TYR A 114 20.24 -6.09 -14.20
N LEU A 115 20.10 -4.78 -14.04
CA LEU A 115 21.11 -3.97 -13.37
C LEU A 115 21.21 -4.20 -11.85
N ILE A 116 20.15 -4.66 -11.19
CA ILE A 116 20.18 -4.89 -9.73
C ILE A 116 20.30 -6.37 -9.37
N LEU A 117 19.86 -7.28 -10.24
CA LEU A 117 19.70 -8.71 -9.98
C LEU A 117 20.93 -9.35 -9.30
N ASN A 118 22.11 -9.08 -9.84
CA ASN A 118 23.36 -9.66 -9.37
C ASN A 118 24.29 -8.64 -8.68
N SER A 119 23.79 -7.46 -8.30
CA SER A 119 24.61 -6.40 -7.69
C SER A 119 23.96 -5.76 -6.46
N LYS A 120 24.40 -6.21 -5.29
CA LYS A 120 24.02 -5.61 -3.99
C LYS A 120 24.38 -4.12 -3.92
N GLN A 121 25.45 -3.70 -4.57
CA GLN A 121 25.86 -2.29 -4.62
C GLN A 121 24.85 -1.44 -5.41
N ARG A 122 24.44 -1.88 -6.61
CA ARG A 122 23.44 -1.17 -7.42
C ARG A 122 22.08 -1.18 -6.76
N LEU A 123 21.67 -2.30 -6.18
CA LEU A 123 20.46 -2.37 -5.36
C LEU A 123 20.49 -1.38 -4.18
N HIS A 124 21.59 -1.34 -3.43
CA HIS A 124 21.74 -0.38 -2.35
C HIS A 124 21.64 1.06 -2.88
N GLN A 125 22.36 1.39 -3.95
CA GLN A 125 22.30 2.71 -4.57
C GLN A 125 20.90 3.08 -5.09
N LEU A 126 20.14 2.13 -5.65
CA LEU A 126 18.74 2.31 -6.04
C LEU A 126 17.89 2.78 -4.85
N CYS A 127 18.13 2.22 -3.67
CA CYS A 127 17.33 2.47 -2.48
C CYS A 127 17.86 3.60 -1.58
N THR A 128 19.09 4.08 -1.77
CA THR A 128 19.70 5.06 -0.83
C THR A 128 20.27 6.31 -1.49
N SER A 129 20.60 6.29 -2.79
CA SER A 129 21.15 7.46 -3.48
C SER A 129 20.04 8.37 -4.05
N PRO A 130 20.25 9.69 -4.16
CA PRO A 130 19.25 10.59 -4.76
C PRO A 130 18.84 10.19 -6.18
N ALA A 131 19.78 9.76 -7.02
CA ALA A 131 19.49 9.31 -8.38
C ALA A 131 18.77 7.95 -8.38
N GLY A 132 19.17 7.02 -7.53
CA GLY A 132 18.49 5.74 -7.35
C GLY A 132 17.04 5.93 -6.89
N LEU A 133 16.79 6.80 -5.91
CA LEU A 133 15.45 7.10 -5.42
C LEU A 133 14.56 7.76 -6.48
N TYR A 134 15.14 8.46 -7.45
CA TYR A 134 14.42 8.96 -8.62
C TYR A 134 14.04 7.82 -9.57
N LEU A 135 14.94 6.88 -9.86
CA LEU A 135 14.62 5.68 -10.64
C LEU A 135 13.57 4.82 -9.95
N LEU A 136 13.66 4.68 -8.62
CA LEU A 136 12.69 3.95 -7.82
C LEU A 136 11.31 4.59 -7.89
N ASP A 137 11.22 5.93 -7.87
CA ASP A 137 9.94 6.62 -8.06
C ASP A 137 9.31 6.27 -9.40
N ILE A 138 10.10 6.27 -10.49
CA ILE A 138 9.58 5.89 -11.81
C ILE A 138 9.02 4.47 -11.80
N LEU A 139 9.70 3.52 -11.13
CA LEU A 139 9.25 2.13 -11.04
C LEU A 139 7.94 1.99 -10.26
N VAL A 140 7.80 2.72 -9.14
CA VAL A 140 6.69 2.53 -8.20
C VAL A 140 5.60 3.59 -8.30
N ASP A 141 5.69 4.54 -9.23
CA ASP A 141 4.64 5.54 -9.52
C ASP A 141 3.53 4.92 -10.36
N GLN A 142 2.42 4.63 -9.70
CA GLN A 142 1.25 3.97 -10.28
C GLN A 142 0.11 4.95 -10.52
N ASP A 143 0.28 6.17 -10.03
CA ASP A 143 -0.70 7.25 -10.14
C ASP A 143 -0.51 7.97 -11.49
N ARG A 144 0.72 8.04 -12.03
CA ARG A 144 1.00 8.57 -13.38
C ARG A 144 0.72 7.60 -14.53
N HIS A 145 0.58 6.31 -14.24
CA HIS A 145 0.40 5.26 -15.26
C HIS A 145 -0.84 4.41 -15.00
N PRO A 146 -2.05 5.01 -15.01
CA PRO A 146 -3.26 4.35 -14.52
C PRO A 146 -3.71 3.15 -15.34
N ASP A 147 -3.41 3.13 -16.64
CA ASP A 147 -3.83 2.10 -17.60
C ASP A 147 -2.75 1.04 -17.87
N TRP A 148 -1.59 1.16 -17.20
CA TRP A 148 -0.48 0.26 -17.45
C TRP A 148 -0.75 -1.11 -16.81
N GLN A 149 -1.12 -2.07 -17.66
CA GLN A 149 -1.24 -3.46 -17.26
C GLN A 149 0.15 -4.00 -16.91
N ARG A 150 0.28 -4.48 -15.67
CA ARG A 150 1.60 -4.78 -15.11
C ARG A 150 2.13 -6.13 -15.56
N GLU A 151 3.40 -6.12 -15.90
CA GLU A 151 4.15 -7.31 -16.22
C GLU A 151 4.78 -7.93 -14.97
N SER A 152 5.13 -9.22 -15.04
CA SER A 152 5.70 -9.98 -13.93
C SER A 152 7.02 -9.42 -13.37
N ILE A 153 7.70 -8.52 -14.10
CA ILE A 153 9.05 -8.05 -13.77
C ILE A 153 9.04 -7.02 -12.64
N LEU A 154 8.09 -6.08 -12.63
CA LEU A 154 8.00 -5.09 -11.55
C LEU A 154 7.85 -5.75 -10.17
N PHE A 155 6.98 -6.77 -10.08
CA PHE A 155 6.83 -7.54 -8.84
C PHE A 155 8.13 -8.24 -8.44
N ARG A 156 8.95 -8.72 -9.40
CA ARG A 156 10.27 -9.29 -9.09
C ARG A 156 11.24 -8.24 -8.56
N ILE A 157 11.24 -7.04 -9.15
CA ILE A 157 12.05 -5.92 -8.66
C ILE A 157 11.66 -5.58 -7.21
N VAL A 158 10.37 -5.40 -6.96
CA VAL A 158 9.86 -5.07 -5.62
C VAL A 158 10.15 -6.20 -4.63
N SER A 159 9.90 -7.46 -5.00
CA SER A 159 10.24 -8.63 -4.19
C SER A 159 11.74 -8.66 -3.84
N HIS A 160 12.60 -8.35 -4.80
CA HIS A 160 14.05 -8.29 -4.58
C HIS A 160 14.44 -7.17 -3.63
N ILE A 161 13.82 -5.99 -3.73
CA ILE A 161 14.03 -4.87 -2.80
C ILE A 161 13.56 -5.26 -1.38
N LEU A 162 12.37 -5.87 -1.25
CA LEU A 162 11.80 -6.30 0.02
C LEU A 162 12.67 -7.37 0.69
N SER A 163 13.08 -8.39 -0.05
CA SER A 163 13.95 -9.48 0.42
C SER A 163 15.35 -9.01 0.87
N ASN A 164 15.76 -7.79 0.51
CA ASN A 164 17.03 -7.18 0.92
C ASN A 164 16.86 -6.09 2.00
N GLY A 165 15.69 -5.98 2.64
CA GLY A 165 15.50 -5.12 3.82
C GLY A 165 15.20 -3.66 3.52
N TYR A 166 14.74 -3.33 2.31
CA TYR A 166 14.41 -1.95 1.91
C TYR A 166 12.90 -1.65 1.89
N ALA A 167 12.10 -2.40 2.67
CA ALA A 167 10.65 -2.21 2.76
C ALA A 167 10.26 -0.78 3.17
N GLU A 168 10.99 -0.21 4.14
CA GLU A 168 10.76 1.17 4.60
C GLU A 168 10.92 2.20 3.48
N VAL A 169 11.93 2.02 2.63
CA VAL A 169 12.18 2.90 1.48
C VAL A 169 10.99 2.84 0.52
N LEU A 170 10.57 1.64 0.12
CA LEU A 170 9.44 1.46 -0.80
C LEU A 170 8.16 2.14 -0.29
N ILE A 171 7.82 1.93 0.98
CA ILE A 171 6.62 2.53 1.57
C ILE A 171 6.72 4.05 1.61
N LYS A 172 7.87 4.60 2.00
CA LYS A 172 8.08 6.06 2.02
C LYS A 172 7.98 6.66 0.63
N ARG A 173 8.52 6.00 -0.40
CA ARG A 173 8.40 6.47 -1.80
C ARG A 173 6.97 6.40 -2.29
N ALA A 174 6.29 5.27 -2.10
CA ALA A 174 4.89 5.11 -2.48
C ALA A 174 3.98 6.17 -1.85
N ALA A 175 4.19 6.49 -0.56
CA ALA A 175 3.44 7.52 0.14
C ALA A 175 3.63 8.94 -0.42
N LEU A 176 4.77 9.22 -1.08
CA LEU A 176 5.02 10.50 -1.75
C LEU A 176 4.36 10.57 -3.13
N LEU A 177 4.09 9.42 -3.76
CA LEU A 177 3.62 9.36 -5.15
C LEU A 177 2.09 9.37 -5.24
N GLY A 178 1.41 8.53 -4.45
CA GLY A 178 -0.05 8.52 -4.43
C GLY A 178 -0.68 7.20 -3.99
N PHE A 179 -2.01 7.17 -4.06
CA PHE A 179 -2.83 6.10 -3.49
C PHE A 179 -2.71 4.79 -4.27
N ARG A 180 -2.51 4.84 -5.60
CA ARG A 180 -2.27 3.63 -6.40
C ARG A 180 -0.89 3.05 -6.10
N SER A 181 0.09 3.93 -5.88
CA SER A 181 1.47 3.56 -5.54
C SER A 181 1.52 2.90 -4.15
N ILE A 182 0.79 3.45 -3.17
CA ILE A 182 0.62 2.84 -1.84
C ILE A 182 0.00 1.45 -1.97
N TYR A 183 -1.15 1.34 -2.66
CA TYR A 183 -1.84 0.07 -2.85
C TYR A 183 -0.90 -0.99 -3.42
N PHE A 184 -0.17 -0.62 -4.47
CA PHE A 184 0.75 -1.53 -5.12
C PHE A 184 1.86 -2.05 -4.20
N VAL A 185 2.54 -1.16 -3.48
CA VAL A 185 3.64 -1.59 -2.60
C VAL A 185 3.11 -2.47 -1.48
N VAL A 186 1.96 -2.12 -0.89
CA VAL A 186 1.35 -2.94 0.17
C VAL A 186 0.90 -4.30 -0.37
N ASP A 187 0.27 -4.36 -1.54
CA ASP A 187 -0.11 -5.61 -2.22
C ASP A 187 1.11 -6.45 -2.60
N ALA A 188 2.20 -5.84 -3.07
CA ALA A 188 3.43 -6.57 -3.32
C ALA A 188 4.00 -7.18 -2.03
N MET A 189 3.95 -6.45 -0.92
CA MET A 189 4.38 -6.97 0.38
C MET A 189 3.50 -8.13 0.86
N THR A 190 2.18 -8.11 0.67
CA THR A 190 1.33 -9.23 1.10
C THR A 190 1.60 -10.52 0.33
N ARG A 191 2.20 -10.43 -0.87
CA ARG A 191 2.58 -11.57 -1.71
C ARG A 191 3.95 -12.15 -1.36
N GLU A 192 4.78 -11.42 -0.61
CA GLU A 192 6.09 -11.93 -0.23
C GLU A 192 5.95 -13.07 0.79
N PRO A 193 6.67 -14.20 0.58
CA PRO A 193 6.79 -15.22 1.60
C PRO A 193 7.75 -14.70 2.67
N PHE A 194 7.27 -13.80 3.54
CA PHE A 194 8.01 -13.47 4.74
C PHE A 194 8.25 -14.80 5.48
N GLY A 195 9.49 -15.27 5.56
CA GLY A 195 9.80 -16.56 6.19
C GLY A 195 9.83 -16.45 7.71
N ALA A 196 10.61 -15.50 8.22
CA ALA A 196 10.75 -15.21 9.65
C ALA A 196 10.00 -13.92 10.04
N VAL A 197 9.80 -13.72 11.34
CA VAL A 197 9.27 -12.45 11.89
C VAL A 197 10.26 -11.33 11.60
N ASP A 198 9.82 -10.30 10.88
CA ASP A 198 10.62 -9.09 10.65
C ASP A 198 10.17 -7.96 11.59
N LEU A 199 10.85 -7.85 12.73
CA LEU A 199 10.57 -6.80 13.72
C LEU A 199 10.82 -5.39 13.18
N SER A 200 11.60 -5.21 12.12
CA SER A 200 11.86 -3.91 11.50
C SER A 200 10.67 -3.40 10.68
N LEU A 201 9.74 -4.29 10.34
CA LEU A 201 8.57 -3.96 9.54
C LEU A 201 7.49 -3.21 10.31
N PHE A 202 7.38 -3.44 11.63
CA PHE A 202 6.33 -2.86 12.48
C PHE A 202 6.25 -1.33 12.42
N PRO A 203 7.34 -0.55 12.63
CA PRO A 203 7.31 0.91 12.47
C PRO A 203 6.78 1.35 11.12
N THR A 204 7.21 0.66 10.07
CA THR A 204 6.84 0.98 8.70
C THR A 204 5.35 0.71 8.46
N LEU A 205 4.82 -0.39 9.01
CA LEU A 205 3.39 -0.72 8.95
C LEU A 205 2.55 0.27 9.77
N TYR A 206 2.98 0.64 10.98
CA TYR A 206 2.31 1.69 11.76
C TYR A 206 2.30 3.02 11.01
N LEU A 207 3.41 3.41 10.39
CA LEU A 207 3.50 4.64 9.60
C LEU A 207 2.52 4.62 8.43
N ILE A 208 2.48 3.56 7.63
CA ILE A 208 1.61 3.54 6.45
C ILE A 208 0.13 3.43 6.84
N ILE A 209 -0.21 2.63 7.85
CA ILE A 209 -1.57 2.55 8.40
C ILE A 209 -2.01 3.93 8.89
N ARG A 210 -1.14 4.64 9.62
CA ARG A 210 -1.39 6.00 10.07
C ARG A 210 -1.66 6.96 8.90
N LEU A 211 -0.79 6.94 7.89
CA LEU A 211 -0.90 7.85 6.74
C LEU A 211 -2.17 7.58 5.92
N ILE A 212 -2.50 6.31 5.69
CA ILE A 212 -3.73 5.92 4.98
C ILE A 212 -4.97 6.30 5.80
N ALA A 213 -4.98 6.00 7.12
CA ALA A 213 -6.08 6.35 8.00
C ALA A 213 -6.33 7.86 8.01
N LYS A 214 -5.24 8.64 8.09
CA LYS A 214 -5.28 10.10 8.03
C LYS A 214 -5.93 10.60 6.74
N GLN A 215 -5.46 10.11 5.60
CA GLN A 215 -6.00 10.50 4.30
C GLN A 215 -7.48 10.10 4.13
N LEU A 216 -7.86 8.89 4.58
CA LEU A 216 -9.24 8.44 4.53
C LEU A 216 -10.14 9.34 5.36
N HIS A 217 -9.81 9.59 6.62
CA HIS A 217 -10.70 10.33 7.49
C HIS A 217 -10.79 11.80 7.06
N GLU A 218 -9.70 12.43 6.61
CA GLU A 218 -9.71 13.80 6.07
C GLU A 218 -10.62 13.88 4.85
N ARG A 219 -10.49 12.96 3.90
CA ARG A 219 -11.33 12.95 2.69
C ARG A 219 -12.81 12.71 3.01
N ILE A 220 -13.11 11.72 3.84
CA ILE A 220 -14.49 11.37 4.20
C ILE A 220 -15.16 12.54 4.94
N SER A 221 -14.45 13.21 5.85
CA SER A 221 -14.98 14.35 6.60
C SER A 221 -15.50 15.46 5.69
N PHE A 222 -14.76 15.82 4.64
CA PHE A 222 -15.10 16.95 3.76
C PHE A 222 -15.87 16.58 2.50
N MET A 223 -16.09 15.29 2.23
CA MET A 223 -16.79 14.81 1.04
C MET A 223 -18.26 15.25 1.00
N ASP A 224 -18.75 15.67 -0.16
CA ASP A 224 -20.19 15.83 -0.39
C ASP A 224 -20.82 14.47 -0.73
N LYS A 225 -21.57 13.93 0.22
CA LYS A 225 -22.21 12.60 0.11
C LYS A 225 -23.38 12.58 -0.87
N SER A 226 -23.87 13.75 -1.30
CA SER A 226 -24.96 13.85 -2.28
C SER A 226 -24.47 13.76 -3.73
N ASN A 227 -23.18 14.02 -3.97
CA ASN A 227 -22.58 14.04 -5.29
C ASN A 227 -21.11 13.62 -5.27
N ILE A 228 -20.86 12.32 -5.04
CA ILE A 228 -19.51 11.76 -5.00
C ILE A 228 -19.01 11.52 -6.42
N SER A 229 -17.83 12.06 -6.75
CA SER A 229 -17.21 11.90 -8.07
C SER A 229 -16.57 10.52 -8.25
N GLU A 230 -16.43 10.07 -9.50
CA GLU A 230 -15.71 8.82 -9.84
C GLU A 230 -14.24 8.85 -9.38
N ALA A 231 -13.61 10.02 -9.45
CA ALA A 231 -12.24 10.22 -8.98
C ALA A 231 -12.13 10.04 -7.45
N ASP A 232 -13.07 10.61 -6.69
CA ASP A 232 -13.12 10.45 -5.24
C ASP A 232 -13.38 8.99 -4.84
N LEU A 233 -14.34 8.33 -5.50
CA LEU A 233 -14.61 6.91 -5.29
C LEU A 233 -13.37 6.06 -5.57
N THR A 234 -12.66 6.34 -6.67
CA THR A 234 -11.41 5.63 -7.00
C THR A 234 -10.38 5.78 -5.89
N ILE A 235 -10.15 7.01 -5.40
CA ILE A 235 -9.19 7.27 -4.33
C ILE A 235 -9.58 6.53 -3.04
N ILE A 236 -10.84 6.62 -2.63
CA ILE A 236 -11.33 5.95 -1.43
C ILE A 236 -11.17 4.44 -1.55
N THR A 237 -11.55 3.85 -2.67
CA THR A 237 -11.42 2.41 -2.89
C THR A 237 -9.97 1.96 -2.72
N TYR A 238 -9.02 2.61 -3.40
CA TYR A 238 -7.60 2.26 -3.27
C TYR A 238 -7.07 2.47 -1.85
N LEU A 239 -7.42 3.57 -1.17
CA LEU A 239 -7.00 3.81 0.20
C LEU A 239 -7.60 2.78 1.17
N SER A 240 -8.89 2.46 1.02
CA SER A 240 -9.57 1.43 1.82
C SER A 240 -8.95 0.04 1.62
N GLU A 241 -8.71 -0.38 0.38
CA GLU A 241 -8.04 -1.66 0.11
C GLU A 241 -6.61 -1.68 0.65
N SER A 242 -5.85 -0.59 0.45
CA SER A 242 -4.51 -0.45 1.02
C SER A 242 -4.52 -0.55 2.54
N TYR A 243 -5.49 0.10 3.19
CA TYR A 243 -5.66 0.05 4.64
C TYR A 243 -5.91 -1.38 5.10
N LYS A 244 -6.84 -2.09 4.45
CA LYS A 244 -7.17 -3.48 4.78
C LYS A 244 -5.97 -4.40 4.60
N LEU A 245 -5.21 -4.26 3.52
CA LEU A 245 -4.01 -5.04 3.28
C LEU A 245 -2.91 -4.74 4.31
N ALA A 246 -2.71 -3.46 4.66
CA ALA A 246 -1.69 -3.06 5.64
C ALA A 246 -2.01 -3.58 7.05
N VAL A 247 -3.27 -3.51 7.49
CA VAL A 247 -3.71 -4.07 8.77
C VAL A 247 -3.59 -5.60 8.77
N SER A 248 -3.99 -6.27 7.68
CA SER A 248 -3.83 -7.72 7.53
C SER A 248 -2.37 -8.16 7.57
N LEU A 249 -1.47 -7.41 6.93
CA LEU A 249 -0.04 -7.68 6.98
C LEU A 249 0.53 -7.48 8.39
N LEU A 250 0.14 -6.39 9.08
CA LEU A 250 0.52 -6.17 10.48
C LEU A 250 0.03 -7.32 11.37
N PHE A 251 -1.21 -7.77 11.18
CA PHE A 251 -1.77 -8.88 11.92
C PHE A 251 -1.00 -10.18 11.66
N THR A 252 -0.66 -10.47 10.40
CA THR A 252 0.13 -11.65 10.03
C THR A 252 1.50 -11.65 10.70
N GLN A 253 2.18 -10.50 10.77
CA GLN A 253 3.47 -10.38 11.48
C GLN A 253 3.30 -10.55 12.98
N TYR A 254 2.22 -9.99 13.54
CA TYR A 254 1.87 -10.11 14.94
C TYR A 254 1.58 -11.57 15.34
N GLU A 255 0.79 -12.30 14.56
CA GLU A 255 0.45 -13.71 14.80
C GLU A 255 1.70 -14.59 14.80
N ARG A 256 2.61 -14.37 13.85
CA ARG A 256 3.88 -15.11 13.81
C ARG A 256 4.74 -14.82 15.02
N LEU A 257 4.76 -13.56 15.46
CA LEU A 257 5.47 -13.17 16.67
C LEU A 257 4.89 -13.87 17.92
N THR A 258 3.56 -13.93 18.07
CA THR A 258 2.95 -14.63 19.21
C THR A 258 3.15 -16.14 19.15
N LEU A 259 3.08 -16.75 17.96
CA LEU A 259 3.38 -18.19 17.78
C LEU A 259 4.84 -18.52 18.12
N SER A 260 5.79 -17.63 17.77
CA SER A 260 7.22 -17.82 18.06
C SER A 260 7.54 -17.82 19.56
N GLN A 261 6.70 -17.24 20.42
CA GLN A 261 6.93 -17.26 21.88
C GLN A 261 6.90 -18.66 22.48
N ASN A 262 6.20 -19.59 21.84
CA ASN A 262 6.12 -20.97 22.28
C ASN A 262 7.33 -21.81 21.83
N ASP A 263 8.25 -21.23 21.04
CA ASP A 263 9.51 -21.86 20.66
C ASP A 263 10.61 -21.55 21.71
N PRO A 264 11.11 -22.56 22.44
CA PRO A 264 12.15 -22.36 23.45
C PRO A 264 13.51 -21.90 22.87
N THR A 265 13.70 -21.95 21.55
CA THR A 265 14.95 -21.54 20.87
C THR A 265 14.94 -20.09 20.37
N GLN A 266 13.76 -19.45 20.29
CA GLN A 266 13.57 -18.08 19.77
C GLN A 266 12.63 -17.25 20.66
N ARG A 267 12.91 -17.20 21.96
CA ARG A 267 12.07 -16.47 22.91
C ARG A 267 12.18 -14.95 22.70
N ILE A 268 11.23 -14.36 21.98
CA ILE A 268 11.12 -12.90 21.82
C ILE A 268 10.25 -12.32 22.95
N ASP A 269 10.82 -11.39 23.71
CA ASP A 269 10.08 -10.57 24.68
C ASP A 269 9.21 -9.56 23.92
N ILE A 270 7.94 -9.94 23.71
CA ILE A 270 6.94 -9.14 22.99
C ILE A 270 6.73 -7.77 23.64
N PRO A 271 6.49 -7.66 24.96
CA PRO A 271 6.40 -6.36 25.63
C PRO A 271 7.60 -5.46 25.36
N TYR A 272 8.83 -6.00 25.42
CA TYR A 272 10.04 -5.23 25.14
C TYR A 272 10.12 -4.81 23.67
N ALA A 273 9.82 -5.71 22.73
CA ALA A 273 9.83 -5.42 21.30
C ALA A 273 8.81 -4.31 20.94
N PHE A 274 7.59 -4.38 21.45
CA PHE A 274 6.56 -3.37 21.19
C PHE A 274 6.83 -2.05 21.91
N LYS A 275 7.49 -2.06 23.07
CA LYS A 275 7.91 -0.81 23.73
C LYS A 275 8.80 0.05 22.84
N ARG A 276 9.61 -0.55 21.96
CA ARG A 276 10.43 0.19 20.98
C ARG A 276 9.59 0.98 19.97
N TYR A 277 8.40 0.47 19.64
CA TYR A 277 7.50 1.01 18.61
C TYR A 277 6.24 1.67 19.19
N ALA A 278 6.22 1.82 20.51
CA ALA A 278 5.19 2.47 21.30
C ALA A 278 4.74 3.82 20.72
N HIS A 279 5.70 4.64 20.30
CA HIS A 279 5.43 5.97 19.77
C HIS A 279 4.67 5.90 18.43
N ASP A 280 5.18 5.13 17.47
CA ASP A 280 4.56 4.97 16.14
C ASP A 280 3.18 4.31 16.25
N SER A 281 3.07 3.28 17.08
CA SER A 281 1.80 2.62 17.39
C SER A 281 0.79 3.62 17.98
N SER A 282 1.19 4.44 18.95
CA SER A 282 0.32 5.44 19.58
C SER A 282 -0.17 6.50 18.59
N LEU A 283 0.69 6.94 17.66
CA LEU A 283 0.32 7.88 16.61
C LEU A 283 -0.67 7.25 15.62
N ALA A 284 -0.42 6.00 15.21
CA ALA A 284 -1.33 5.25 14.36
C ALA A 284 -2.70 5.03 15.03
N THR A 285 -2.72 4.64 16.32
CA THR A 285 -3.96 4.46 17.10
C THR A 285 -4.84 5.71 17.07
N LYS A 286 -4.26 6.91 17.20
CA LYS A 286 -5.04 8.15 17.18
C LYS A 286 -5.73 8.39 15.83
N GLU A 287 -5.02 8.25 14.72
CA GLU A 287 -5.62 8.43 13.39
C GLU A 287 -6.63 7.32 13.07
N VAL A 288 -6.34 6.07 13.47
CA VAL A 288 -7.24 4.93 13.26
C VAL A 288 -8.52 5.07 14.09
N LEU A 289 -8.42 5.52 15.34
CA LEU A 289 -9.59 5.79 16.17
C LEU A 289 -10.43 6.91 15.58
N LEU A 290 -9.80 7.99 15.11
CA LEU A 290 -10.49 9.09 14.44
C LEU A 290 -11.21 8.63 13.17
N LEU A 291 -10.56 7.80 12.34
CA LEU A 291 -11.19 7.17 11.19
C LEU A 291 -12.41 6.34 11.59
N LEU A 292 -12.30 5.51 12.63
CA LEU A 292 -13.42 4.72 13.13
C LEU A 292 -14.59 5.60 13.60
N CYS A 293 -14.30 6.69 14.35
CA CYS A 293 -15.32 7.65 14.79
C CYS A 293 -16.07 8.27 13.61
N ILE A 294 -15.34 8.72 12.57
CA ILE A 294 -15.92 9.33 11.38
C ILE A 294 -16.77 8.32 10.62
N LEU A 295 -16.28 7.09 10.44
CA LEU A 295 -17.05 6.02 9.79
C LEU A 295 -18.29 5.63 10.60
N ASP A 296 -18.21 5.57 11.92
CA ASP A 296 -19.37 5.27 12.79
C ASP A 296 -20.48 6.30 12.63
N GLN A 297 -20.11 7.58 12.51
CA GLN A 297 -21.04 8.69 12.35
C GLN A 297 -21.61 8.82 10.93
N GLN A 298 -20.80 8.56 9.90
CA GLN A 298 -21.15 8.90 8.51
C GLN A 298 -21.56 7.70 7.65
N VAL A 299 -21.19 6.48 8.04
CA VAL A 299 -21.49 5.27 7.27
C VAL A 299 -22.55 4.47 7.99
N PRO A 300 -23.76 4.34 7.43
CA PRO A 300 -24.83 3.58 8.06
C PRO A 300 -24.45 2.11 8.19
N ARG A 301 -24.92 1.45 9.26
CA ARG A 301 -24.80 0.00 9.40
C ARG A 301 -25.78 -0.66 8.44
N LYS A 302 -25.35 -1.68 7.69
CA LYS A 302 -26.25 -2.49 6.87
C LYS A 302 -26.72 -3.67 7.70
N THR A 303 -28.02 -3.93 7.76
CA THR A 303 -28.55 -5.12 8.45
C THR A 303 -29.54 -5.84 7.55
N LEU A 304 -29.59 -7.17 7.64
CA LEU A 304 -30.50 -8.05 6.88
C LEU A 304 -31.98 -7.63 6.95
N VAL A 305 -32.39 -6.88 7.98
CA VAL A 305 -33.79 -6.50 8.21
C VAL A 305 -34.13 -5.06 7.79
N GLN A 306 -33.13 -4.22 7.50
CA GLN A 306 -33.37 -2.92 6.90
C GLN A 306 -33.63 -3.08 5.39
N LYS A 307 -34.91 -3.10 5.03
CA LYS A 307 -35.37 -3.00 3.63
C LYS A 307 -35.31 -1.57 3.08
N THR A 308 -34.91 -0.59 3.87
CA THR A 308 -34.67 0.76 3.39
C THR A 308 -33.50 0.67 2.41
N PRO A 309 -33.71 0.92 1.11
CA PRO A 309 -32.61 0.87 0.16
C PRO A 309 -31.55 1.87 0.62
N ILE A 310 -30.28 1.45 0.67
CA ILE A 310 -29.19 2.42 0.58
C ILE A 310 -29.53 3.29 -0.64
N PRO A 311 -29.46 4.63 -0.55
CA PRO A 311 -29.74 5.49 -1.68
C PRO A 311 -29.03 4.97 -2.93
N SER A 312 -29.78 4.56 -3.95
CA SER A 312 -29.20 4.10 -5.20
C SER A 312 -28.41 5.25 -5.82
N GLY A 313 -27.14 5.02 -6.16
CA GLY A 313 -26.23 6.03 -6.68
C GLY A 313 -24.90 6.05 -5.93
N SER A 314 -24.13 7.12 -6.12
CA SER A 314 -22.72 7.21 -5.71
C SER A 314 -22.46 7.07 -4.20
N PHE A 315 -23.47 7.31 -3.35
CA PHE A 315 -23.35 7.03 -1.91
C PHE A 315 -23.33 5.54 -1.57
N SER A 316 -24.04 4.69 -2.34
CA SER A 316 -23.95 3.24 -2.18
C SER A 316 -22.56 2.74 -2.55
N ASP A 317 -22.02 3.22 -3.67
CA ASP A 317 -20.67 2.89 -4.12
C ASP A 317 -19.62 3.32 -3.09
N PHE A 318 -19.83 4.48 -2.44
CA PHE A 318 -19.00 4.92 -1.32
C PHE A 318 -19.06 3.95 -0.14
N CYS A 319 -20.26 3.53 0.29
CA CYS A 319 -20.43 2.57 1.39
C CYS A 319 -19.75 1.23 1.09
N GLU A 320 -19.77 0.79 -0.17
CA GLU A 320 -19.05 -0.40 -0.62
C GLU A 320 -17.53 -0.18 -0.63
N ALA A 321 -17.06 0.97 -1.12
CA ALA A 321 -15.65 1.34 -1.16
C ALA A 321 -15.01 1.41 0.24
N VAL A 322 -15.77 1.80 1.28
CA VAL A 322 -15.31 1.76 2.68
C VAL A 322 -15.69 0.48 3.43
N GLY A 323 -16.27 -0.49 2.74
CA GLY A 323 -16.66 -1.79 3.30
C GLY A 323 -15.47 -2.52 3.92
N GLY A 324 -15.66 -3.04 5.14
CA GLY A 324 -14.62 -3.68 5.93
C GLY A 324 -13.69 -2.73 6.69
N VAL A 325 -13.66 -1.43 6.39
CA VAL A 325 -12.69 -0.50 7.02
C VAL A 325 -12.95 -0.32 8.52
N LYS A 326 -14.22 -0.30 8.96
CA LYS A 326 -14.55 -0.27 10.41
C LYS A 326 -13.96 -1.48 11.12
N ARG A 327 -14.11 -2.67 10.52
CA ARG A 327 -13.57 -3.93 11.06
C ARG A 327 -12.06 -3.85 11.21
N GLU A 328 -11.36 -3.36 10.19
CA GLU A 328 -9.91 -3.25 10.23
C GLU A 328 -9.41 -2.19 11.23
N CYS A 329 -10.17 -1.11 11.46
CA CYS A 329 -9.88 -0.17 12.54
C CYS A 329 -9.94 -0.87 13.91
N VAL A 330 -10.99 -1.66 14.16
CA VAL A 330 -11.13 -2.38 15.42
C VAL A 330 -10.07 -3.47 15.56
N HIS A 331 -9.73 -4.20 14.49
CA HIS A 331 -8.62 -5.15 14.46
C HIS A 331 -7.31 -4.47 14.84
N PHE A 332 -6.96 -3.38 14.17
CA PHE A 332 -5.75 -2.62 14.48
C PHE A 332 -5.68 -2.23 15.96
N ILE A 333 -6.76 -1.66 16.51
CA ILE A 333 -6.82 -1.23 17.92
C ILE A 333 -6.69 -2.43 18.86
N THR A 334 -7.28 -3.58 18.52
CA THR A 334 -7.16 -4.82 19.29
C THR A 334 -5.71 -5.25 19.44
N PHE A 335 -4.91 -5.18 18.36
CA PHE A 335 -3.50 -5.56 18.39
C PHE A 335 -2.65 -4.50 19.08
N ALA A 336 -2.88 -3.23 18.77
CA ALA A 336 -2.15 -2.12 19.37
C ALA A 336 -2.38 -2.01 20.90
N SER A 337 -3.51 -2.51 21.40
CA SER A 337 -3.84 -2.52 22.84
C SER A 337 -3.40 -3.78 23.58
N HIS A 338 -3.03 -4.85 22.87
CA HIS A 338 -2.66 -6.11 23.52
C HIS A 338 -1.37 -5.95 24.34
N MET A 339 -1.48 -6.12 25.65
CA MET A 339 -0.39 -5.96 26.63
C MET A 339 0.30 -4.59 26.63
N TYR A 340 -0.37 -3.54 26.13
CA TYR A 340 0.21 -2.20 26.07
C TYR A 340 -0.72 -1.14 26.69
N PRO A 341 -0.55 -0.85 28.01
CA PRO A 341 -1.43 0.04 28.76
C PRO A 341 -1.58 1.45 28.17
N ALA A 342 -0.50 2.01 27.60
CA ALA A 342 -0.58 3.35 27.04
C ALA A 342 -1.54 3.45 25.84
N THR A 343 -1.67 2.41 25.00
CA THR A 343 -2.69 2.39 23.95
C THR A 343 -4.09 2.25 24.54
N GLN A 344 -4.27 1.42 25.57
CA GLN A 344 -5.55 1.29 26.27
C GLN A 344 -6.01 2.64 26.82
N ASP A 345 -5.09 3.42 27.40
CA ASP A 345 -5.35 4.76 27.93
C ASP A 345 -5.61 5.78 26.83
N ILE A 346 -4.87 5.73 25.70
CA ILE A 346 -5.15 6.58 24.54
C ILE A 346 -6.58 6.40 24.06
N VAL A 347 -7.03 5.15 23.95
CA VAL A 347 -8.40 4.83 23.52
C VAL A 347 -9.43 5.37 24.52
N ARG A 348 -9.23 5.15 25.82
CA ARG A 348 -10.14 5.70 26.86
C ARG A 348 -10.18 7.22 26.87
N ASN A 349 -9.02 7.88 26.84
CA ASN A 349 -8.91 9.34 26.92
C ASN A 349 -9.49 10.06 25.68
N ALA A 350 -9.65 9.34 24.58
CA ALA A 350 -10.29 9.83 23.36
C ALA A 350 -11.77 9.38 23.25
N ASP A 351 -12.39 8.96 24.35
CA ASP A 351 -13.75 8.39 24.41
C ASP A 351 -13.99 7.20 23.47
N GLY A 352 -12.91 6.56 23.02
CA GLY A 352 -12.92 5.49 22.03
C GLY A 352 -13.54 4.19 22.54
N LEU A 353 -13.60 3.98 23.86
CA LEU A 353 -14.29 2.82 24.43
C LEU A 353 -15.77 2.76 24.00
N SER A 354 -16.45 3.91 23.99
CA SER A 354 -17.86 4.01 23.57
C SER A 354 -18.04 3.71 22.08
N VAL A 355 -17.11 4.18 21.25
CA VAL A 355 -17.11 3.98 19.80
C VAL A 355 -16.86 2.52 19.45
N ILE A 356 -15.95 1.84 20.16
CA ILE A 356 -15.70 0.41 19.95
C ILE A 356 -16.89 -0.42 20.42
N LEU A 357 -17.52 -0.06 21.54
CA LEU A 357 -18.76 -0.70 21.99
C LEU A 357 -19.90 -0.54 20.98
N SER A 358 -20.01 0.60 20.28
CA SER A 358 -21.02 0.79 19.24
C SER A 358 -20.79 -0.11 18.01
N GLN A 359 -19.57 -0.63 17.83
CA GLN A 359 -19.24 -1.61 16.78
C GLN A 359 -19.64 -3.05 17.13
N CYS A 360 -20.14 -3.32 18.34
CA CYS A 360 -20.70 -4.62 18.71
C CYS A 360 -22.08 -4.93 18.10
N ASN A 361 -22.61 -4.01 17.28
CA ASN A 361 -23.84 -4.21 16.51
C ASN A 361 -23.56 -4.93 15.19
N ILE A 362 -24.58 -5.61 14.65
CA ILE A 362 -24.49 -6.28 13.35
C ILE A 362 -24.33 -5.22 12.25
N ASP A 363 -23.38 -5.45 11.34
CA ASP A 363 -23.15 -4.64 10.15
C ASP A 363 -22.67 -5.53 8.99
N ASP A 364 -23.54 -5.75 7.99
CA ASP A 364 -23.29 -6.63 6.84
C ASP A 364 -22.24 -6.04 5.89
N LEU A 365 -21.96 -4.73 5.95
CA LEU A 365 -20.80 -4.14 5.24
C LEU A 365 -19.46 -4.50 5.91
N ASN A 366 -19.51 -4.98 7.14
CA ASN A 366 -18.33 -5.31 7.95
C ASN A 366 -18.50 -6.69 8.62
N PRO A 367 -18.47 -7.81 7.86
CA PRO A 367 -18.58 -9.14 8.43
C PRO A 367 -17.55 -9.38 9.53
N TYR A 368 -17.99 -10.00 10.63
CA TYR A 368 -17.21 -10.25 11.86
C TYR A 368 -16.86 -9.02 12.72
N LEU A 369 -17.32 -7.82 12.37
CA LEU A 369 -17.06 -6.61 13.16
C LEU A 369 -17.49 -6.76 14.62
N ARG A 370 -18.63 -7.40 14.87
CA ARG A 370 -19.14 -7.62 16.22
C ARG A 370 -18.18 -8.46 17.06
N GLU A 371 -17.75 -9.61 16.54
CA GLU A 371 -16.86 -10.55 17.21
C GLU A 371 -15.51 -9.90 17.51
N VAL A 372 -14.97 -9.18 16.53
CA VAL A 372 -13.70 -8.45 16.64
C VAL A 372 -13.83 -7.32 17.67
N SER A 373 -14.97 -6.63 17.73
CA SER A 373 -15.23 -5.56 18.72
C SER A 373 -15.33 -6.10 20.14
N VAL A 374 -16.02 -7.22 20.36
CA VAL A 374 -16.05 -7.89 21.66
C VAL A 374 -14.64 -8.29 22.10
N PHE A 375 -13.83 -8.80 21.19
CA PHE A 375 -12.44 -9.16 21.47
C PHE A 375 -11.56 -7.93 21.76
N CYS A 376 -11.74 -6.85 21.02
CA CYS A 376 -11.08 -5.56 21.25
C CYS A 376 -11.36 -5.02 22.66
N ILE A 377 -12.64 -5.03 23.08
CA ILE A 377 -13.04 -4.60 24.42
C ILE A 377 -12.35 -5.45 25.48
N ARG A 378 -12.27 -6.78 25.31
CA ARG A 378 -11.53 -7.64 26.24
C ARG A 378 -10.07 -7.17 26.40
N HIS A 379 -9.37 -6.89 25.31
CA HIS A 379 -7.99 -6.40 25.36
C HIS A 379 -7.86 -5.02 26.00
N LEU A 380 -8.81 -4.11 25.74
CA LEU A 380 -8.81 -2.78 26.33
C LEU A 380 -9.08 -2.79 27.85
N LEU A 381 -9.82 -3.79 28.34
CA LEU A 381 -10.12 -3.95 29.77
C LEU A 381 -9.09 -4.80 30.53
N GLN A 382 -8.30 -5.60 29.82
CA GLN A 382 -7.36 -6.52 30.42
C GLN A 382 -6.28 -5.77 31.21
N ASN A 383 -6.23 -6.03 32.52
CA ASN A 383 -5.29 -5.42 33.47
C ASN A 383 -5.33 -3.87 33.49
N ASN A 384 -6.48 -3.27 33.16
CA ASN A 384 -6.67 -1.81 33.16
C ASN A 384 -7.90 -1.42 34.01
N PRO A 385 -7.72 -1.12 35.31
CA PRO A 385 -8.83 -0.82 36.22
C PRO A 385 -9.57 0.46 35.84
N GLU A 386 -8.90 1.46 35.26
CA GLU A 386 -9.52 2.70 34.79
C GLU A 386 -10.51 2.45 33.64
N ASN A 387 -10.13 1.59 32.69
CA ASN A 387 -11.02 1.18 31.60
C ASN A 387 -12.17 0.30 32.12
N GLN A 388 -11.92 -0.58 33.08
CA GLN A 388 -12.96 -1.39 33.73
C GLN A 388 -13.97 -0.51 34.46
N ALA A 389 -13.50 0.49 35.20
CA ALA A 389 -14.35 1.46 35.89
C ALA A 389 -15.18 2.29 34.89
N TYR A 390 -14.58 2.72 33.77
CA TYR A 390 -15.31 3.41 32.70
C TYR A 390 -16.50 2.58 32.20
N VAL A 391 -16.26 1.31 31.85
CA VAL A 391 -17.32 0.43 31.34
C VAL A 391 -18.36 0.07 32.43
N ALA A 392 -17.93 -0.11 33.67
CA ALA A 392 -18.83 -0.37 34.80
C ALA A 392 -19.78 0.79 35.10
N ASN A 393 -19.38 2.02 34.76
CA ASN A 393 -20.21 3.22 34.90
C ASN A 393 -21.16 3.46 33.72
N LEU A 394 -21.15 2.62 32.68
CA LEU A 394 -22.10 2.71 31.59
C LEU A 394 -23.48 2.25 32.05
N ASN A 395 -24.45 3.16 32.04
CA ASN A 395 -25.84 2.87 32.38
C ASN A 395 -26.67 2.67 31.11
N ALA A 396 -27.62 1.73 31.18
CA ALA A 396 -28.59 1.54 30.11
C ALA A 396 -29.57 2.73 30.06
N VAL A 397 -29.56 3.49 28.97
CA VAL A 397 -30.41 4.69 28.81
C VAL A 397 -31.71 4.40 28.04
N GLY A 398 -31.79 3.29 27.29
CA GLY A 398 -33.00 2.86 26.57
C GLY A 398 -32.75 1.74 25.56
N VAL A 399 -33.81 1.13 25.01
CA VAL A 399 -33.69 0.18 23.89
C VAL A 399 -33.89 0.93 22.57
N SER A 400 -33.08 0.62 21.57
CA SER A 400 -33.29 1.14 20.21
C SER A 400 -34.54 0.50 19.61
N LYS A 401 -35.40 1.32 19.00
CA LYS A 401 -36.64 0.85 18.37
C LYS A 401 -36.31 -0.09 17.20
N SER A 402 -36.96 -1.26 17.17
CA SER A 402 -36.80 -2.22 16.09
C SER A 402 -38.05 -2.23 15.22
N GLU A 403 -37.95 -1.76 13.98
CA GLU A 403 -39.04 -1.85 13.00
C GLU A 403 -39.54 -3.29 12.80
N VAL A 404 -38.66 -4.27 13.03
CA VAL A 404 -38.97 -5.70 12.93
C VAL A 404 -39.92 -6.12 14.04
N LEU A 405 -39.60 -5.70 15.27
CA LEU A 405 -40.46 -5.94 16.43
C LEU A 405 -41.78 -5.21 16.25
N GLU A 406 -41.75 -3.97 15.79
CA GLU A 406 -42.99 -3.22 15.53
C GLU A 406 -43.88 -3.90 14.49
N LYS A 407 -43.32 -4.36 13.37
CA LYS A 407 -44.05 -5.13 12.35
C LYS A 407 -44.57 -6.47 12.88
N ALA A 408 -43.87 -7.07 13.85
CA ALA A 408 -44.28 -8.30 14.52
C ALA A 408 -45.28 -8.06 15.68
N GLY A 409 -45.70 -6.81 15.95
CA GLY A 409 -46.63 -6.49 17.04
C GLY A 409 -45.99 -6.47 18.43
N TYR A 410 -44.68 -6.27 18.51
CA TYR A 410 -43.90 -6.18 19.74
C TYR A 410 -43.15 -4.86 19.85
N ASP A 411 -42.82 -4.48 21.08
CA ASP A 411 -41.92 -3.40 21.43
C ASP A 411 -40.87 -3.93 22.41
N SER A 412 -39.77 -3.20 22.59
CA SER A 412 -38.69 -3.55 23.51
C SER A 412 -38.57 -2.52 24.61
N GLN A 413 -38.66 -2.96 25.87
CA GLN A 413 -38.51 -2.11 27.05
C GLN A 413 -37.34 -2.59 27.92
N ILE A 414 -36.75 -1.68 28.68
CA ILE A 414 -35.77 -1.99 29.71
C ILE A 414 -36.52 -2.13 31.04
N ASP A 415 -36.32 -3.24 31.74
CA ASP A 415 -36.85 -3.38 33.10
C ASP A 415 -35.96 -2.68 34.15
N ASN A 416 -36.41 -2.65 35.40
CA ASN A 416 -35.70 -1.95 36.48
C ASN A 416 -34.29 -2.50 36.75
N ASP A 417 -33.95 -3.69 36.23
CA ASP A 417 -32.65 -4.34 36.36
C ASP A 417 -31.75 -4.11 35.14
N GLY A 418 -32.17 -3.28 34.18
CA GLY A 418 -31.43 -3.01 32.95
C GLY A 418 -31.56 -4.09 31.87
N LYS A 419 -32.44 -5.09 32.04
CA LYS A 419 -32.64 -6.18 31.06
C LYS A 419 -33.68 -5.80 30.01
N VAL A 420 -33.42 -6.19 28.78
CA VAL A 420 -34.36 -6.00 27.66
C VAL A 420 -35.49 -7.03 27.73
N LYS A 421 -36.75 -6.55 27.74
CA LYS A 421 -37.96 -7.36 27.63
C LYS A 421 -38.73 -7.02 26.37
N LEU A 422 -39.28 -8.06 25.73
CA LEU A 422 -40.25 -7.94 24.65
C LEU A 422 -41.65 -7.76 25.24
N VAL A 423 -42.37 -6.73 24.78
CA VAL A 423 -43.72 -6.40 25.22
C VAL A 423 -44.63 -6.40 24.00
N SER A 424 -45.74 -7.13 24.05
CA SER A 424 -46.71 -7.12 22.95
C SER A 424 -47.42 -5.77 22.89
N LYS A 425 -47.47 -5.15 21.69
CA LYS A 425 -48.39 -4.05 21.40
C LYS A 425 -49.81 -4.62 21.33
N LYS A 426 -50.47 -4.80 22.48
CA LYS A 426 -51.90 -5.13 22.48
C LYS A 426 -52.67 -3.99 21.82
N SER A 427 -53.45 -4.32 20.80
CA SER A 427 -54.43 -3.45 20.16
C SER A 427 -55.37 -2.89 21.23
N SER A 428 -55.32 -1.57 21.44
CA SER A 428 -56.37 -0.83 22.15
C SER A 428 -57.40 -0.38 21.13
#